data_AF-A0A662TX96-F1
#
_entry.id   AF-A0A662TX96-F1
#
_cell.length_a   1.000
_cell.length_b   1.000
_cell.length_c   1.000
_cell.angle_alpha   90.00
_cell.angle_beta   90.00
_cell.angle_gamma   90.00
#
_symmetry.space_group_name_H-M   'P 1'
#
loop_
_entity.id
_entity.type
_entity.pdbx_description
1 polymer ?
#
loop_
_entity_poly.entity_id
_entity_poly.type
_entity_poly.pdbx_seq_one_letter_code
_entity_poly.pdbx_strand_id
1 'polypeptide(L)' 'MAKDTAERISLLPDSSFGRIMKLAYEAKGVISLGPGEPDFTTPPHIRRAAKKALDAGKTHYSPLS' A
#
# COMPACT_ATOMS: atom_id res chain seq x y z
N MET A 1 12.62 -26.32 8.82
CA MET A 1 11.83 -26.19 7.57
C MET A 1 12.66 -25.33 6.64
N ALA A 2 13.14 -25.89 5.52
CA ALA A 2 14.04 -25.18 4.62
C ALA A 2 13.31 -23.98 4.01
N LYS A 3 13.92 -22.79 4.11
CA LYS A 3 13.39 -21.57 3.50
C LYS A 3 13.51 -21.72 1.98
N ASP A 4 12.38 -21.93 1.30
CA ASP A 4 12.27 -22.08 -0.15
C ASP A 4 12.41 -20.73 -0.88
N THR A 5 13.35 -19.89 -0.43
CA THR A 5 13.53 -18.51 -0.89
C THR A 5 14.98 -18.26 -1.24
N ALA A 6 15.22 -17.36 -2.20
CA ALA A 6 16.57 -16.95 -2.57
C ALA A 6 17.36 -16.44 -1.36
N GLU A 7 18.65 -16.79 -1.28
CA GLU A 7 19.55 -16.49 -0.16
C GLU A 7 19.58 -14.99 0.20
N ARG A 8 19.56 -14.11 -0.82
CA ARG A 8 19.51 -12.64 -0.67
C ARG A 8 18.33 -12.12 0.16
N ILE A 9 17.23 -12.86 0.26
CA ILE A 9 16.10 -12.47 1.10
C ILE A 9 16.51 -12.45 2.58
N SER A 10 17.43 -13.32 3.00
CA SER A 10 17.94 -13.34 4.37
C SER A 10 18.80 -12.12 4.73
N LEU A 11 19.28 -11.38 3.72
CA LEU A 11 20.09 -10.18 3.89
C LEU A 11 19.24 -8.90 4.01
N LEU A 12 17.94 -8.98 3.75
CA LEU A 12 17.05 -7.83 3.88
C LEU A 12 16.86 -7.52 5.37
N PRO A 13 17.10 -6.27 5.81
CA PRO A 13 16.86 -5.89 7.20
C PRO A 13 15.36 -5.88 7.50
N ASP A 14 15.02 -6.11 8.76
CA ASP A 14 13.66 -5.86 9.24
C ASP A 14 13.32 -4.38 9.11
N SER A 15 12.12 -4.07 8.61
CA SER A 15 11.65 -2.69 8.52
C SER A 15 11.32 -2.13 9.91
N SER A 16 12.11 -1.15 10.34
CA SER A 16 11.84 -0.39 11.57
C SER A 16 10.56 0.46 11.47
N PHE A 17 10.14 0.81 10.25
CA PHE A 17 8.97 1.63 9.99
C PHE A 17 7.67 0.99 10.50
N GLY A 18 7.47 -0.31 10.24
CA GLY A 18 6.28 -1.02 10.71
C GLY A 18 6.15 -1.03 12.23
N ARG A 19 7.28 -1.16 12.95
CA ARG A 19 7.30 -1.10 14.41
C ARG A 19 6.95 0.29 14.94
N ILE A 20 7.50 1.34 14.34
CA ILE A 20 7.26 2.74 14.75
C ILE A 20 5.81 3.14 14.49
N MET A 21 5.24 2.78 13.33
CA MET A 21 3.83 3.06 13.00
C MET A 21 2.87 2.39 13.97
N LYS A 22 3.14 1.13 14.37
CA LYS A 22 2.32 0.43 15.36
C LYS A 22 2.31 1.17 16.70
N LEU A 23 3.48 1.58 17.19
CA LEU A 23 3.58 2.34 18.45
C LEU A 23 2.85 3.69 18.36
N ALA A 24 2.98 4.39 17.24
CA ALA A 24 2.29 5.67 17.02
C ALA A 24 0.75 5.52 16.99
N TYR A 25 0.23 4.40 16.47
CA TYR A 25 -1.21 4.13 16.42
C TYR A 25 -1.78 3.73 17.80
N GLU A 26 -1.01 3.02 18.61
CA GLU A 26 -1.42 2.57 19.95
C GLU A 26 -1.28 3.67 21.02
N ALA A 27 -0.38 4.64 20.81
CA ALA A 27 -0.11 5.71 21.76
C ALA A 27 -1.14 6.85 21.68
N LYS A 28 -1.74 7.21 22.82
CA LYS A 28 -2.62 8.39 22.91
C LYS A 28 -1.80 9.68 22.87
N GLY A 29 -2.26 10.66 22.08
CA GLY A 29 -1.68 12.00 22.02
C GLY A 29 -0.46 12.15 21.10
N VAL A 30 -0.16 11.14 20.29
CA VAL A 30 0.91 11.22 19.28
C VAL A 30 0.37 11.81 17.97
N ILE A 31 1.09 12.79 17.41
CA ILE A 31 0.87 13.27 16.04
C ILE A 31 1.79 12.47 15.12
N SER A 32 1.20 11.69 14.22
CA SER A 32 1.97 10.87 13.27
C SER A 32 2.34 11.69 12.03
N LEU A 33 3.64 11.93 11.85
CA LEU A 33 4.21 12.59 10.66
C LEU A 33 5.01 11.61 9.78
N GLY A 34 4.83 10.31 10.01
CA GLY A 34 5.53 9.23 9.33
C GLY A 34 4.87 8.65 8.08
N PRO A 35 3.52 8.68 7.89
CA PRO A 35 2.91 8.18 6.66
C PRO A 35 3.43 8.92 5.43
N GLY A 36 3.86 8.17 4.42
CA GLY A 36 4.30 8.71 3.14
C GLY A 36 3.19 8.85 2.10
N GLU A 37 1.95 8.57 2.47
CA GLU A 37 0.79 8.71 1.59
C GLU A 37 0.12 10.08 1.76
N PRO A 38 -0.52 10.62 0.71
CA PRO A 38 -1.26 11.87 0.84
C PRO A 38 -2.47 11.75 1.77
N ASP A 39 -2.80 12.83 2.46
CA ASP A 39 -3.92 12.93 3.41
C ASP A 39 -5.28 13.16 2.73
N PHE A 40 -5.29 13.49 1.44
CA PHE A 40 -6.51 13.77 0.69
C PHE A 40 -7.15 12.53 0.07
N THR A 41 -8.48 12.56 -0.02
CA THR A 41 -9.22 11.55 -0.76
C THR A 41 -8.98 11.68 -2.26
N THR A 42 -8.90 10.55 -2.97
CA THR A 42 -8.84 10.52 -4.43
C THR A 42 -9.97 11.37 -5.06
N PRO A 43 -9.65 12.29 -6.00
CA PRO A 43 -10.63 13.18 -6.61
C PRO A 43 -11.88 12.46 -7.17
N PRO A 44 -13.08 13.07 -7.07
CA PRO A 44 -14.34 12.42 -7.45
C PRO A 44 -14.41 11.95 -8.91
N HIS A 45 -13.79 12.68 -9.84
CA HIS A 45 -13.80 12.32 -11.25
C HIS A 45 -13.02 11.03 -11.54
N ILE A 46 -11.91 10.79 -10.82
CA ILE A 46 -11.11 9.56 -10.92
C ILE A 46 -11.92 8.38 -10.37
N ARG A 47 -12.54 8.55 -9.19
CA ARG A 47 -13.39 7.52 -8.59
C ARG A 47 -14.58 7.15 -9.49
N ARG A 48 -15.20 8.14 -10.15
CA ARG A 48 -16.29 7.90 -11.13
C ARG A 48 -15.79 7.17 -12.37
N ALA A 49 -14.62 7.53 -12.90
CA ALA A 49 -14.03 6.85 -14.04
C ALA A 49 -13.73 5.38 -13.74
N ALA A 50 -13.17 5.08 -12.55
CA ALA A 50 -12.91 3.72 -12.10
C ALA A 50 -14.21 2.89 -12.00
N LYS A 51 -15.27 3.44 -11.39
CA LYS A 51 -16.58 2.77 -11.33
C LYS A 51 -17.14 2.49 -12.73
N LYS A 52 -17.14 3.50 -13.61
CA LYS A 52 -17.60 3.36 -14.99
C LYS A 52 -16.83 2.27 -15.75
N ALA A 53 -15.53 2.16 -15.53
CA ALA A 53 -14.71 1.12 -16.16
C ALA A 53 -15.11 -0.28 -15.68
N LEU A 54 -15.37 -0.44 -14.38
CA LEU A 54 -15.89 -1.69 -13.80
C LEU A 54 -17.27 -2.05 -14.37
N ASP A 55 -18.20 -1.09 -14.40
CA ASP A 55 -19.54 -1.27 -14.96
C ASP A 55 -19.50 -1.62 -16.46
N ALA A 56 -18.48 -1.15 -17.17
CA ALA A 56 -18.23 -1.45 -18.59
C ALA A 56 -17.43 -2.75 -18.82
N GLY A 57 -17.21 -3.57 -17.79
CA GLY A 57 -16.54 -4.87 -17.91
C GLY A 57 -15.03 -4.79 -18.18
N LYS A 58 -14.35 -3.68 -17.81
CA LYS A 58 -12.90 -3.53 -17.95
C LYS A 58 -12.14 -4.31 -16.85
N THR A 59 -12.25 -5.63 -16.87
CA THR A 59 -11.72 -6.55 -15.84
C THR A 59 -10.69 -7.54 -16.39
N HIS A 60 -10.37 -7.46 -17.68
CA HIS A 60 -9.41 -8.32 -18.35
C HIS A 60 -8.05 -7.64 -18.49
N TYR A 61 -7.04 -8.41 -18.90
CA TYR A 61 -5.71 -7.90 -19.20
C TYR A 61 -5.77 -6.70 -20.14
N SER A 62 -4.96 -5.69 -19.85
CA SER A 62 -4.77 -4.58 -20.78
C SER A 62 -4.15 -5.12 -22.06
N PRO A 63 -4.41 -4.48 -23.21
CA PRO A 63 -3.67 -4.76 -24.43
C PRO A 63 -2.16 -4.67 -24.17
N LEU A 64 -1.40 -5.59 -24.77
CA LEU A 64 0.05 -5.45 -24.89
C LEU A 64 0.29 -4.31 -25.89
N SER A 65 0.83 -3.21 -25.40
CA SER A 65 1.31 -2.08 -26.22
C SER A 65 2.51 -2.48 -27.05
#